data_AF-A0A034WS51-F1
#
_entry.id   AF-A0A034WS51-F1
#
_cell.length_a   1.000
_cell.length_b   1.000
_cell.length_c   1.000
_cell.angle_alpha   90.00
_cell.angle_beta   90.00
_cell.angle_gamma   90.00
#
_symmetry.space_group_name_H-M   'P 1'
#
loop_
_entity.id
_entity.type
_entity.pdbx_description
1 polymer ?
#
loop_
_entity_poly.entity_id
_entity_poly.type
_entity_poly.pdbx_seq_one_letter_code
_entity_poly.pdbx_strand_id
1 'polypeptide(L)'
;MEFVRFANVRQRYWARNFVGWPSFSSTEPNHTHHAVARFEREGRIQSVVTQNVDRLHTKAGSKNVIELHGSGYVVKCLSCEYRIDRHEFQDILNSLNPEFRDAPDMIRPDGDVEIPADYVANFRIPPCPECSGHLKPEIVFFGDNVPKSRVEQIAKMIYNSDGLLVLGSSLLVFSGYRMVLQTKDLNLPVAIVNIGETRADHLADLKLSAKCGDVLPKLFNFKK
;
A
#
# COMPACT_ATOMS: atom_id res chain seq x y z
N MET A 1 -6.09 17.64 -7.39
CA MET A 1 -6.45 16.21 -7.48
C MET A 1 -7.94 16.08 -7.75
N GLU A 2 -8.34 15.26 -8.72
CA GLU A 2 -9.74 15.09 -9.16
C GLU A 2 -10.68 14.60 -8.06
N PHE A 3 -10.25 13.64 -7.23
CA PHE A 3 -11.05 13.13 -6.11
C PHE A 3 -11.51 14.24 -5.15
N VAL A 4 -10.63 15.20 -4.85
CA VAL A 4 -10.97 16.33 -3.97
C VAL A 4 -11.96 17.27 -4.67
N ARG A 5 -11.80 17.49 -5.97
CA ARG A 5 -12.56 18.49 -6.73
C ARG A 5 -13.96 18.01 -7.14
N PHE A 6 -14.11 16.75 -7.53
CA PHE A 6 -15.31 16.28 -8.23
C PHE A 6 -16.06 15.21 -7.45
N ALA A 7 -17.36 15.43 -7.21
CA ALA A 7 -18.20 14.52 -6.45
C ALA A 7 -18.40 13.17 -7.15
N ASN A 8 -18.61 13.17 -8.47
CA ASN A 8 -18.75 11.94 -9.28
C ASN A 8 -17.49 11.07 -9.22
N VAL A 9 -16.29 11.67 -9.13
CA VAL A 9 -15.03 10.92 -8.97
C VAL A 9 -14.97 10.24 -7.60
N ARG A 10 -15.39 10.92 -6.53
CA ARG A 10 -15.48 10.31 -5.18
C ARG A 10 -16.48 9.17 -5.16
N GLN A 11 -17.64 9.38 -5.77
CA GLN A 11 -18.71 8.39 -5.84
C GLN A 11 -18.26 7.12 -6.57
N ARG A 12 -17.67 7.27 -7.76
CA ARG A 12 -17.11 6.15 -8.53
C ARG A 12 -16.01 5.42 -7.78
N TYR A 13 -15.12 6.16 -7.12
CA TYR A 13 -14.05 5.56 -6.32
C TYR A 13 -14.61 4.72 -5.17
N TRP A 14 -15.50 5.30 -4.35
CA TRP A 14 -16.02 4.63 -3.17
C TRP A 14 -16.92 3.44 -3.52
N ALA A 15 -17.71 3.52 -4.60
CA ALA A 15 -18.48 2.38 -5.10
C ALA A 15 -17.55 1.20 -5.46
N ARG A 16 -16.50 1.45 -6.25
CA ARG A 16 -15.51 0.40 -6.62
C ARG A 16 -14.78 -0.15 -5.39
N ASN A 17 -14.37 0.74 -4.49
CA ASN A 17 -13.68 0.36 -3.27
C ASN A 17 -14.59 -0.44 -2.32
N PHE A 18 -15.89 -0.14 -2.27
CA PHE A 18 -16.88 -0.87 -1.48
C PHE A 18 -17.01 -2.32 -1.95
N VAL A 19 -17.17 -2.53 -3.25
CA VAL A 19 -17.30 -3.88 -3.85
C VAL A 19 -16.00 -4.67 -3.75
N GLY A 20 -14.84 -4.03 -3.96
CA GLY A 20 -13.55 -4.70 -3.89
C GLY A 20 -13.05 -5.00 -2.47
N TRP A 21 -13.63 -4.35 -1.45
CA TRP A 21 -13.12 -4.42 -0.07
C TRP A 21 -13.09 -5.84 0.52
N PRO A 22 -14.12 -6.70 0.36
CA PRO A 22 -14.06 -8.05 0.92
C PRO A 22 -12.89 -8.89 0.38
N SER A 23 -12.61 -8.81 -0.92
CA SER A 23 -11.47 -9.50 -1.54
C SER A 23 -10.13 -8.89 -1.11
N PHE A 24 -10.01 -7.56 -1.15
CA PHE A 24 -8.80 -6.86 -0.72
C PHE A 24 -8.44 -7.14 0.73
N SER A 25 -9.42 -7.04 1.64
CA SER A 25 -9.20 -7.18 3.09
C SER A 25 -8.94 -8.62 3.52
N SER A 26 -9.45 -9.62 2.79
CA SER A 26 -9.21 -11.05 3.06
C SER A 26 -7.92 -11.61 2.45
N THR A 27 -7.19 -10.81 1.66
CA THR A 27 -5.92 -11.27 1.08
C THR A 27 -4.88 -11.54 2.17
N GLU A 28 -4.27 -12.72 2.12
CA GLU A 28 -3.28 -13.17 3.10
C GLU A 28 -1.83 -12.99 2.61
N PRO A 29 -0.86 -12.81 3.55
CA PRO A 29 0.54 -12.67 3.18
C PRO A 29 1.11 -13.95 2.55
N ASN A 30 1.92 -13.79 1.50
CA ASN A 30 2.70 -14.89 0.93
C ASN A 30 4.06 -15.11 1.63
N HIS A 31 4.79 -16.16 1.21
CA HIS A 31 6.11 -16.53 1.73
C HIS A 31 7.15 -15.39 1.77
N THR A 32 7.09 -14.43 0.85
CA THR A 32 8.00 -13.26 0.85
C THR A 32 7.78 -12.41 2.11
N HIS A 33 6.52 -12.09 2.43
CA HIS A 33 6.20 -11.28 3.59
C HIS A 33 6.61 -11.99 4.89
N HIS A 34 6.34 -13.30 5.00
CA HIS A 34 6.76 -14.09 6.15
C HIS A 34 8.28 -14.19 6.28
N ALA A 35 9.01 -14.31 5.17
CA ALA A 35 10.48 -14.29 5.18
C ALA A 35 11.02 -12.94 5.65
N VAL A 36 10.45 -11.83 5.18
CA VAL A 36 10.82 -10.47 5.64
C VAL A 36 10.53 -10.28 7.13
N ALA A 37 9.36 -10.71 7.62
CA ALA A 37 9.02 -10.67 9.05
C ALA A 37 9.96 -11.54 9.90
N ARG A 38 10.39 -12.70 9.38
CA ARG A 38 11.44 -13.53 10.01
C ARG A 38 12.76 -12.76 10.08
N PHE A 39 13.22 -12.18 8.97
CA PHE A 39 14.49 -11.47 8.91
C PHE A 39 14.54 -10.24 9.82
N GLU A 40 13.41 -9.56 10.00
CA GLU A 40 13.28 -8.51 11.01
C GLU A 40 13.48 -9.07 12.43
N ARG A 41 12.79 -10.16 12.78
CA ARG A 41 12.95 -10.81 14.10
C ARG A 41 14.37 -11.33 14.36
N GLU A 42 15.07 -11.75 13.31
CA GLU A 42 16.47 -12.18 13.38
C GLU A 42 17.48 -11.02 13.39
N GLY A 43 17.02 -9.77 13.30
CA GLY A 43 17.90 -8.59 13.27
C GLY A 43 18.66 -8.40 11.96
N ARG A 44 18.24 -9.05 10.88
CA ARG A 44 18.86 -8.94 9.54
C ARG A 44 18.25 -7.83 8.69
N ILE A 45 16.99 -7.50 8.93
CA ILE A 45 16.30 -6.36 8.33
C ILE A 45 15.91 -5.44 9.46
N GLN A 46 16.43 -4.21 9.46
CA GLN A 46 16.08 -3.22 10.47
C GLN A 46 14.61 -2.79 10.36
N SER A 47 14.11 -2.69 9.12
CA SER A 47 12.80 -2.11 8.84
C SER A 47 12.30 -2.39 7.42
N VAL A 48 11.01 -2.19 7.22
CA VAL A 48 10.34 -2.33 5.91
C VAL A 48 9.73 -0.99 5.52
N VAL A 49 10.03 -0.52 4.31
CA VAL A 49 9.29 0.57 3.68
C VAL A 49 8.53 -0.01 2.49
N THR A 50 7.20 0.07 2.50
CA THR A 50 6.36 -0.49 1.43
C THR A 50 5.61 0.60 0.67
N GLN A 51 5.55 0.46 -0.64
CA GLN A 51 4.67 1.26 -1.51
C GLN A 51 3.24 0.71 -1.51
N ASN A 52 3.05 -0.53 -1.07
CA ASN A 52 1.73 -1.13 -1.03
C ASN A 52 0.89 -0.54 0.11
N VAL A 53 -0.41 -0.63 -0.06
CA VAL A 53 -1.43 -0.10 0.87
C VAL A 53 -2.26 -1.23 1.51
N ASP A 54 -1.78 -2.46 1.38
CA ASP A 54 -2.49 -3.73 1.62
C ASP A 54 -2.29 -4.32 3.02
N ARG A 55 -1.41 -3.72 3.83
CA ARG A 55 -0.99 -4.19 5.16
C ARG A 55 -0.44 -5.63 5.18
N LEU A 56 -0.05 -6.24 4.06
CA LEU A 56 0.41 -7.64 4.04
C LEU A 56 1.69 -7.86 4.86
N HIS A 57 2.58 -6.87 4.93
CA HIS A 57 3.75 -6.91 5.82
C HIS A 57 3.36 -6.94 7.30
N THR A 58 2.40 -6.11 7.70
CA THR A 58 1.85 -6.07 9.07
C THR A 58 1.15 -7.37 9.40
N LYS A 59 0.29 -7.89 8.50
CA LYS A 59 -0.38 -9.19 8.64
C LYS A 59 0.63 -10.34 8.78
N ALA A 60 1.77 -10.27 8.08
CA ALA A 60 2.83 -11.28 8.20
C ALA A 60 3.63 -11.22 9.51
N GLY A 61 3.42 -10.19 10.34
CA GLY A 61 4.08 -10.00 11.63
C GLY A 61 5.29 -9.07 11.61
N SER A 62 5.52 -8.32 10.51
CA SER A 62 6.55 -7.27 10.51
C SER A 62 6.10 -6.12 11.42
N LYS A 63 6.99 -5.61 12.27
CA LYS A 63 6.68 -4.61 13.30
C LYS A 63 7.12 -3.20 12.92
N ASN A 64 8.28 -3.06 12.27
CA ASN A 64 8.86 -1.78 11.88
C ASN A 64 8.57 -1.50 10.39
N VAL A 65 7.29 -1.22 10.10
CA VAL A 65 6.79 -1.00 8.74
C VAL A 65 6.40 0.46 8.55
N ILE A 66 6.91 1.09 7.48
CA ILE A 66 6.40 2.36 6.97
C ILE A 66 5.64 2.11 5.67
N GLU A 67 4.34 2.40 5.71
CA GLU A 67 3.48 2.46 4.52
C GLU A 67 3.69 3.81 3.79
N LEU A 68 4.61 3.84 2.82
CA LEU A 68 5.00 5.04 2.07
C LEU A 68 3.78 5.75 1.50
N HIS A 69 2.88 5.00 0.87
CA HIS A 69 1.66 5.50 0.25
C HIS A 69 0.45 5.47 1.18
N GLY A 70 0.64 5.22 2.48
CA GLY A 70 -0.44 5.09 3.45
C GLY A 70 -1.15 3.75 3.36
N SER A 71 -2.35 3.65 3.92
CA SER A 71 -3.04 2.39 4.15
C SER A 71 -4.46 2.40 3.59
N GLY A 72 -4.83 1.35 2.86
CA GLY A 72 -6.20 1.14 2.41
C GLY A 72 -7.17 0.79 3.54
N TYR A 73 -6.64 0.51 4.73
CA TYR A 73 -7.39 0.13 5.92
C TYR A 73 -7.76 1.32 6.81
N VAL A 74 -7.42 2.55 6.42
CA VAL A 74 -7.76 3.77 7.16
C VAL A 74 -8.52 4.72 6.25
N VAL A 75 -9.59 5.29 6.75
CA VAL A 75 -10.33 6.38 6.11
C VAL A 75 -10.15 7.64 6.94
N LYS A 76 -9.89 8.76 6.29
CA LYS A 76 -9.70 10.06 6.95
C LYS A 76 -10.62 11.12 6.37
N CYS A 77 -10.94 12.12 7.17
CA CYS A 77 -11.56 13.33 6.68
C CYS A 77 -10.54 14.22 5.96
N LEU A 78 -11.00 14.97 4.96
CA LEU A 78 -10.20 15.99 4.26
C LEU A 78 -10.25 17.36 4.95
N SER A 79 -11.07 17.52 5.99
CA SER A 79 -11.38 18.82 6.61
C SER A 79 -11.10 18.87 8.12
N CYS A 80 -10.99 17.72 8.79
CA CYS A 80 -10.61 17.62 10.21
C CYS A 80 -9.75 16.37 10.44
N GLU A 81 -9.35 16.14 11.70
CA GLU A 81 -8.48 15.03 12.09
C GLU A 81 -9.20 13.66 12.20
N TYR A 82 -10.51 13.62 11.91
CA TYR A 82 -11.30 12.39 11.98
C TYR A 82 -10.70 11.28 11.13
N ARG A 83 -10.57 10.10 11.75
CA ARG A 83 -10.10 8.86 11.15
C ARG A 83 -10.99 7.70 11.63
N ILE A 84 -11.20 6.73 10.75
CA ILE A 84 -11.98 5.52 11.04
C ILE A 84 -11.32 4.32 10.36
N ASP A 85 -11.41 3.15 10.99
CA ASP A 85 -10.97 1.91 10.38
C ASP A 85 -11.84 1.56 9.17
N ARG A 86 -11.22 1.03 8.11
CA ARG A 86 -11.93 0.76 6.87
C ARG A 86 -12.97 -0.37 7.00
N HIS A 87 -12.82 -1.31 7.95
CA HIS A 87 -13.85 -2.30 8.24
C HIS A 87 -15.09 -1.64 8.83
N GLU A 88 -14.93 -0.78 9.82
CA GLU A 88 -16.05 -0.02 10.41
C GLU A 88 -16.72 0.87 9.36
N PHE A 89 -15.92 1.51 8.50
CA PHE A 89 -16.44 2.29 7.37
C PHE A 89 -17.21 1.42 6.36
N GLN A 90 -16.82 0.14 6.17
CA GLN A 90 -17.56 -0.79 5.32
C GLN A 90 -18.97 -1.03 5.87
N ASP A 91 -19.12 -1.19 7.18
CA ASP A 91 -20.41 -1.44 7.83
C ASP A 91 -21.37 -0.25 7.70
N ILE A 92 -20.82 0.97 7.78
CA ILE A 92 -21.56 2.20 7.48
C ILE A 92 -22.02 2.19 6.03
N LEU A 93 -21.13 1.89 5.08
CA LEU A 93 -21.48 1.84 3.66
C LEU A 93 -22.52 0.73 3.37
N ASN A 94 -22.41 -0.44 3.99
CA ASN A 94 -23.37 -1.56 3.88
C ASN A 94 -24.78 -1.17 4.37
N SER A 95 -24.85 -0.30 5.37
CA SER A 95 -26.11 0.19 5.93
C SER A 95 -26.75 1.27 5.05
N LEU A 96 -25.92 2.11 4.42
CA LEU A 96 -26.38 3.18 3.53
C LEU A 96 -26.74 2.72 2.11
N ASN A 97 -26.20 1.57 1.69
CA ASN A 97 -26.29 1.04 0.33
C ASN A 97 -26.75 -0.44 0.36
N PRO A 98 -27.89 -0.79 0.97
CA PRO A 98 -28.32 -2.18 1.12
C PRO A 98 -28.51 -2.90 -0.23
N GLU A 99 -28.88 -2.18 -1.28
CA GLU A 99 -29.04 -2.67 -2.65
C GLU A 99 -27.71 -3.12 -3.31
N PHE A 100 -26.56 -2.85 -2.69
CA PHE A 100 -25.24 -3.24 -3.21
C PHE A 100 -24.66 -4.49 -2.53
N ARG A 101 -25.37 -5.13 -1.59
CA ARG A 101 -24.86 -6.32 -0.87
C ARG A 101 -24.59 -7.52 -1.79
N ASP A 102 -25.38 -7.66 -2.84
CA ASP A 102 -25.32 -8.78 -3.79
C ASP A 102 -24.56 -8.42 -5.08
N ALA A 103 -23.54 -7.56 -4.98
CA ALA A 103 -22.68 -7.20 -6.11
C ALA A 103 -21.44 -8.11 -6.40
N PRO A 104 -21.29 -9.38 -5.95
CA PRO A 104 -20.09 -10.16 -6.25
C PRO A 104 -19.86 -10.43 -7.74
N ASP A 105 -20.90 -10.35 -8.59
CA ASP A 105 -20.78 -10.50 -10.06
C ASP A 105 -20.04 -9.34 -10.74
N MET A 106 -19.71 -8.27 -10.00
CA MET A 106 -19.00 -7.10 -10.52
C MET A 106 -17.48 -7.18 -10.38
N ILE A 107 -16.95 -8.28 -9.81
CA ILE A 107 -15.52 -8.52 -9.66
C ILE A 107 -15.05 -9.45 -10.78
N ARG A 108 -14.19 -8.93 -11.65
CA ARG A 108 -13.57 -9.71 -12.74
C ARG A 108 -12.53 -10.70 -12.18
N PRO A 109 -12.14 -11.75 -12.94
CA PRO A 109 -11.16 -12.75 -12.49
C PRO A 109 -9.76 -12.20 -12.12
N ASP A 110 -9.42 -11.00 -12.62
CA ASP A 110 -8.20 -10.25 -12.30
C ASP A 110 -8.34 -9.35 -11.06
N GLY A 111 -9.50 -9.34 -10.41
CA GLY A 111 -9.83 -8.54 -9.25
C GLY A 111 -10.35 -7.14 -9.59
N ASP A 112 -10.49 -6.80 -10.86
CA ASP A 112 -10.99 -5.49 -11.26
C ASP A 112 -12.50 -5.39 -11.04
N VAL A 113 -12.92 -4.29 -10.39
CA VAL A 113 -14.33 -4.02 -10.14
C VAL A 113 -14.89 -3.16 -11.26
N GLU A 114 -15.81 -3.71 -12.06
CA GLU A 114 -16.57 -2.97 -13.05
C GLU A 114 -18.02 -2.80 -12.59
N ILE A 115 -18.37 -1.57 -12.24
CA ILE A 115 -19.69 -1.22 -11.72
C ILE A 115 -20.45 -0.47 -12.81
N PRO A 116 -21.69 -0.86 -13.15
CA PRO A 116 -22.51 -0.11 -14.11
C PRO A 116 -22.70 1.36 -13.69
N ALA A 117 -22.85 2.26 -14.65
CA ALA A 117 -22.92 3.70 -14.39
C ALA A 117 -24.10 4.07 -13.46
N ASP A 118 -25.26 3.43 -13.65
CA ASP A 118 -26.46 3.67 -12.82
C ASP A 118 -26.26 3.23 -11.37
N TYR A 119 -25.45 2.20 -11.14
CA TYR A 119 -25.05 1.78 -9.80
C TYR A 119 -24.14 2.82 -9.16
N VAL A 120 -23.14 3.33 -9.89
CA VAL A 120 -22.29 4.41 -9.36
C VAL A 120 -23.10 5.66 -9.02
N ALA A 121 -24.07 6.04 -9.85
CA ALA A 121 -24.88 7.24 -9.65
C ALA A 121 -25.73 7.21 -8.37
N ASN A 122 -26.15 6.03 -7.93
CA ASN A 122 -26.98 5.85 -6.74
C ASN A 122 -26.18 5.57 -5.45
N PHE A 123 -24.86 5.33 -5.56
CA PHE A 123 -24.03 5.01 -4.41
C PHE A 123 -23.90 6.18 -3.43
N ARG A 124 -24.23 5.95 -2.16
CA ARG A 124 -24.23 6.94 -1.08
C ARG A 124 -22.97 6.84 -0.24
N ILE A 125 -22.34 8.00 -0.02
CA ILE A 125 -21.15 8.15 0.83
C ILE A 125 -21.55 9.01 2.03
N PRO A 126 -21.31 8.55 3.28
CA PRO A 126 -21.57 9.38 4.46
C PRO A 126 -20.62 10.59 4.49
N PRO A 127 -21.08 11.76 4.96
CA PRO A 127 -20.18 12.84 5.33
C PRO A 127 -19.41 12.47 6.60
N CYS A 128 -18.33 13.20 6.90
CA CYS A 128 -17.62 13.06 8.16
C CYS A 128 -18.56 13.37 9.35
N PRO A 129 -18.62 12.53 10.39
CA PRO A 129 -19.53 12.73 11.52
C PRO A 129 -19.17 13.93 12.39
N GLU A 130 -17.92 14.42 12.33
CA GLU A 130 -17.47 15.56 13.16
C GLU A 130 -17.67 16.92 12.48
N CYS A 131 -17.42 17.01 11.18
CA CYS A 131 -17.39 18.30 10.47
C CYS A 131 -18.20 18.33 9.17
N SER A 132 -18.91 17.24 8.85
CA SER A 132 -19.62 17.05 7.58
C SER A 132 -18.75 17.08 6.31
N GLY A 133 -17.42 17.10 6.45
CA GLY A 133 -16.46 17.10 5.35
C GLY A 133 -16.39 15.78 4.57
N HIS A 134 -15.63 15.76 3.48
CA HIS A 134 -15.49 14.58 2.63
C HIS A 134 -14.47 13.58 3.18
N LEU A 135 -14.84 12.29 3.13
CA LEU A 135 -13.98 11.19 3.54
C LEU A 135 -13.19 10.64 2.34
N LYS A 136 -11.93 10.30 2.61
CA LYS A 136 -10.97 9.75 1.63
C LYS A 136 -10.20 8.61 2.31
N PRO A 137 -9.88 7.50 1.61
CA PRO A 137 -8.88 6.56 2.12
C PRO A 137 -7.57 7.29 2.41
N GLU A 138 -6.86 6.89 3.47
CA GLU A 138 -5.54 7.40 3.79
C GLU A 138 -4.47 6.78 2.89
N ILE A 139 -4.66 6.92 1.59
CA ILE A 139 -3.72 6.53 0.55
C ILE A 139 -3.21 7.79 -0.15
N VAL A 140 -1.95 7.82 -0.56
CA VAL A 140 -1.38 8.85 -1.44
C VAL A 140 -1.84 8.53 -2.87
N PHE A 141 -2.67 9.39 -3.47
CA PHE A 141 -3.08 9.20 -4.86
C PHE A 141 -2.03 9.74 -5.84
N PHE A 142 -2.15 9.40 -7.12
CA PHE A 142 -1.32 10.03 -8.15
C PHE A 142 -1.53 11.55 -8.14
N GLY A 143 -0.42 12.29 -8.06
CA GLY A 143 -0.42 13.74 -7.90
C GLY A 143 -0.51 14.24 -6.44
N ASP A 144 -0.65 13.34 -5.45
CA ASP A 144 -0.41 13.70 -4.04
C ASP A 144 1.07 13.70 -3.69
N ASN A 145 1.37 14.43 -2.62
CA ASN A 145 2.65 14.34 -1.95
C ASN A 145 2.58 13.34 -0.79
N VAL A 146 3.63 12.51 -0.68
CA VAL A 146 3.88 11.73 0.54
C VAL A 146 4.09 12.72 1.70
N PRO A 147 3.47 12.50 2.88
CA PRO A 147 3.65 13.37 4.03
C PRO A 147 5.13 13.58 4.39
N LYS A 148 5.51 14.83 4.66
CA LYS A 148 6.91 15.21 4.93
C LYS A 148 7.51 14.44 6.10
N SER A 149 6.76 14.29 7.19
CA SER A 149 7.18 13.52 8.37
C SER A 149 7.54 12.07 8.03
N ARG A 150 6.76 11.44 7.13
CA ARG A 150 7.03 10.08 6.66
C ARG A 150 8.30 10.00 5.82
N VAL A 151 8.52 10.97 4.93
CA VAL A 151 9.76 11.08 4.14
C VAL A 151 10.98 11.26 5.05
N GLU A 152 10.88 12.12 6.06
CA GLU A 152 11.94 12.35 7.04
C GLU A 152 12.24 11.09 7.88
N GLN A 153 11.20 10.34 8.26
CA GLN A 153 11.37 9.07 8.97
C GLN A 153 12.11 8.03 8.12
N ILE A 154 11.72 7.88 6.85
CA ILE A 154 12.40 6.96 5.91
C ILE A 154 13.85 7.37 5.70
N ALA A 155 14.14 8.66 5.52
CA ALA A 155 15.50 9.15 5.38
C ALA A 155 16.38 8.79 6.60
N LYS A 156 15.84 8.91 7.81
CA LYS A 156 16.53 8.48 9.04
C LYS A 156 16.77 6.97 9.08
N MET A 157 15.85 6.15 8.57
CA MET A 157 16.03 4.71 8.53
C MET A 157 17.14 4.31 7.56
N ILE A 158 17.15 4.91 6.37
CA ILE A 158 18.21 4.69 5.38
C ILE A 158 19.57 5.09 5.95
N TYR A 159 19.66 6.24 6.63
CA TYR A 159 20.89 6.70 7.27
C TYR A 159 21.42 5.74 8.35
N ASN A 160 20.52 5.04 9.05
CA ASN A 160 20.89 4.07 10.10
C ASN A 160 20.98 2.63 9.58
N SER A 161 20.89 2.42 8.27
CA SER A 161 21.03 1.11 7.62
C SER A 161 22.43 0.94 7.02
N ASP A 162 22.79 -0.30 6.73
CA ASP A 162 24.03 -0.67 6.03
C ASP A 162 23.80 -1.00 4.55
N GLY A 163 22.57 -0.94 4.06
CA GLY A 163 22.20 -1.20 2.68
C GLY A 163 20.68 -1.12 2.43
N LEU A 164 20.29 -1.25 1.17
CA LEU A 164 18.89 -1.30 0.74
C LEU A 164 18.61 -2.55 -0.09
N LEU A 165 17.58 -3.30 0.28
CA LEU A 165 17.04 -4.40 -0.52
C LEU A 165 15.68 -4.00 -1.11
N VAL A 166 15.61 -3.89 -2.43
CA VAL A 166 14.37 -3.62 -3.17
C VAL A 166 13.74 -4.93 -3.59
N LEU A 167 12.46 -5.12 -3.23
CA LEU A 167 11.69 -6.32 -3.55
C LEU A 167 10.47 -5.95 -4.40
N GLY A 168 10.36 -6.53 -5.60
CA GLY A 168 9.12 -6.51 -6.38
C GLY A 168 8.61 -5.13 -6.78
N SER A 169 9.52 -4.18 -7.10
CA SER A 169 9.16 -2.82 -7.52
C SER A 169 9.86 -2.47 -8.82
N SER A 170 9.12 -1.93 -9.79
CA SER A 170 9.70 -1.34 -11.01
C SER A 170 10.45 -0.04 -10.74
N LEU A 171 10.20 0.60 -9.59
CA LEU A 171 10.75 1.90 -9.19
C LEU A 171 10.50 3.02 -10.22
N LEU A 172 9.50 2.89 -11.09
CA LEU A 172 9.13 3.97 -12.02
C LEU A 172 8.59 5.19 -11.27
N VAL A 173 7.82 4.94 -10.19
CA VAL A 173 7.31 6.00 -9.32
C VAL A 173 8.47 6.58 -8.48
N PHE A 174 8.66 7.90 -8.60
CA PHE A 174 9.80 8.59 -8.00
C PHE A 174 9.88 8.45 -6.47
N SER A 175 8.74 8.32 -5.78
CA SER A 175 8.72 8.17 -4.32
C SER A 175 9.41 6.88 -3.82
N GLY A 176 9.41 5.80 -4.61
CA GLY A 176 10.21 4.60 -4.32
C GLY A 176 11.65 4.77 -4.80
N TYR A 177 11.84 5.25 -6.04
CA TYR A 177 13.16 5.44 -6.64
C TYR A 177 14.09 6.35 -5.83
N ARG A 178 13.56 7.40 -5.20
CA ARG A 178 14.32 8.32 -4.34
C ARG A 178 15.05 7.62 -3.19
N MET A 179 14.54 6.47 -2.70
CA MET A 179 15.19 5.73 -1.63
C MET A 179 16.49 5.12 -2.14
N VAL A 180 16.48 4.61 -3.38
CA VAL A 180 17.70 4.11 -4.03
C VAL A 180 18.72 5.23 -4.23
N LEU A 181 18.28 6.39 -4.70
CA LEU A 181 19.16 7.57 -4.85
C LEU A 181 19.78 7.96 -3.50
N GLN A 182 18.97 8.06 -2.44
CA GLN A 182 19.44 8.40 -1.10
C GLN A 182 20.43 7.37 -0.54
N THR A 183 20.17 6.07 -0.75
CA THR A 183 21.11 5.01 -0.35
C THR A 183 22.44 5.14 -1.10
N LYS A 184 22.40 5.48 -2.39
CA LYS A 184 23.60 5.66 -3.22
C LYS A 184 24.37 6.93 -2.88
N ASP A 185 23.69 8.01 -2.52
CA ASP A 185 24.33 9.24 -2.02
C ASP A 185 25.13 8.99 -0.73
N LEU A 186 24.74 7.98 0.06
CA LEU A 186 25.45 7.52 1.25
C LEU A 186 26.52 6.45 0.96
N ASN A 187 26.76 6.11 -0.31
CA ASN A 187 27.66 5.02 -0.73
C ASN A 187 27.32 3.64 -0.13
N LEU A 188 26.04 3.40 0.15
CA LEU A 188 25.57 2.13 0.69
C LEU A 188 25.17 1.16 -0.45
N PRO A 189 25.34 -0.17 -0.24
CA PRO A 189 24.94 -1.17 -1.22
C PRO A 189 23.43 -1.23 -1.44
N VAL A 190 23.04 -1.46 -2.68
CA VAL A 190 21.66 -1.66 -3.14
C VAL A 190 21.55 -2.99 -3.86
N ALA A 191 20.69 -3.87 -3.35
CA ALA A 191 20.32 -5.12 -4.00
C ALA A 191 18.86 -5.06 -4.48
N ILE A 192 18.57 -5.64 -5.64
CA ILE A 192 17.23 -5.68 -6.24
C ILE A 192 16.84 -7.12 -6.54
N VAL A 193 15.64 -7.53 -6.09
CA VAL A 193 14.98 -8.76 -6.53
C VAL A 193 13.66 -8.38 -7.19
N ASN A 194 13.62 -8.45 -8.52
CA ASN A 194 12.44 -8.10 -9.31
C ASN A 194 12.45 -8.90 -10.61
N ILE A 195 11.30 -9.40 -11.07
CA ILE A 195 11.22 -10.23 -12.29
C ILE A 195 11.70 -9.45 -13.53
N GLY A 196 11.22 -8.21 -13.67
CA GLY A 196 11.49 -7.36 -14.82
C GLY A 196 12.56 -6.30 -14.56
N GLU A 197 12.74 -5.42 -15.53
CA GLU A 197 13.56 -4.23 -15.41
C GLU A 197 13.05 -3.28 -14.31
N THR A 198 13.98 -2.56 -13.70
CA THR A 198 13.66 -1.48 -12.78
C THR A 198 14.36 -0.21 -13.24
N ARG A 199 13.78 0.94 -12.89
CA ARG A 199 14.42 2.25 -13.12
C ARG A 199 15.82 2.34 -12.50
N ALA A 200 16.11 1.53 -11.49
CA ALA A 200 17.34 1.60 -10.69
C ALA A 200 18.36 0.50 -11.02
N ASP A 201 18.18 -0.28 -12.08
CA ASP A 201 19.09 -1.38 -12.41
C ASP A 201 20.56 -0.90 -12.54
N HIS A 202 20.77 0.27 -13.13
CA HIS A 202 22.09 0.89 -13.30
C HIS A 202 22.73 1.39 -11.99
N LEU A 203 21.98 1.40 -10.88
CA LEU A 203 22.46 1.79 -9.56
C LEU A 203 22.65 0.59 -8.63
N ALA A 204 22.15 -0.60 -8.99
CA ALA A 204 22.19 -1.77 -8.13
C ALA A 204 23.58 -2.42 -8.14
N ASP A 205 24.08 -2.81 -6.97
CA ASP A 205 25.30 -3.63 -6.84
C ASP A 205 25.01 -5.10 -7.09
N LEU A 206 23.76 -5.52 -6.87
CA LEU A 206 23.25 -6.84 -7.17
C LEU A 206 21.82 -6.76 -7.71
N LYS A 207 21.55 -7.42 -8.84
CA LYS A 207 20.20 -7.62 -9.34
C LYS A 207 19.93 -9.10 -9.58
N LEU A 208 18.80 -9.58 -9.06
CA LEU A 208 18.27 -10.91 -9.32
C LEU A 208 16.93 -10.81 -10.04
N SER A 209 16.90 -11.28 -11.28
CA SER A 209 15.68 -11.38 -12.10
C SER A 209 14.88 -12.63 -11.72
N ALA A 210 14.13 -12.56 -10.61
CA ALA A 210 13.41 -13.71 -10.07
C ALA A 210 12.15 -13.28 -9.29
N LYS A 211 11.24 -14.23 -9.06
CA LYS A 211 10.13 -14.06 -8.11
C LYS A 211 10.70 -13.97 -6.70
N CYS A 212 10.30 -12.94 -5.93
CA CYS A 212 10.76 -12.78 -4.55
C CYS A 212 10.47 -14.02 -3.69
N GLY A 213 9.31 -14.67 -3.90
CA GLY A 213 8.92 -15.88 -3.17
C GLY A 213 9.84 -17.09 -3.41
N ASP A 214 10.60 -17.11 -4.52
CA ASP A 214 11.53 -18.21 -4.84
C ASP A 214 12.93 -17.96 -4.28
N VAL A 215 13.22 -16.71 -3.87
CA VAL A 215 14.53 -16.24 -3.40
C VAL A 215 14.54 -16.08 -1.89
N LEU A 216 13.66 -15.22 -1.37
CA LEU A 216 13.70 -14.74 0.02
C LEU A 216 13.59 -15.88 1.05
N PRO A 217 12.70 -16.90 0.89
CA PRO A 217 12.62 -18.01 1.84
C PRO A 217 13.91 -18.86 1.92
N LYS A 218 14.74 -18.87 0.87
CA LYS A 218 15.99 -19.65 0.80
C LYS A 218 17.18 -18.89 1.39
N LEU A 219 17.06 -17.59 1.63
CA LEU A 219 18.13 -16.81 2.26
C LEU A 219 18.20 -17.12 3.75
N PHE A 220 19.42 -17.18 4.26
CA PHE A 220 19.75 -17.45 5.66
C PHE A 220 19.05 -18.72 6.16
N ASN A 221 19.63 -19.88 5.82
CA ASN A 221 19.13 -21.20 6.23
C ASN A 221 18.62 -21.18 7.68
N PHE A 222 17.38 -21.65 7.88
CA PHE A 222 16.72 -21.74 9.17
C PHE A 222 17.60 -22.58 10.11
N LYS A 223 18.35 -21.94 11.01
CA LYS A 223 18.89 -22.63 12.17
C LYS A 223 17.77 -22.60 13.21
N LYS A 224 17.11 -23.75 13.35
CA LYS A 224 16.26 -24.04 14.52
C LYS A 224 17.04 -23.81 15.80
#